data_AF-A0A3D0C6T9-F1
#
_entry.id   AF-A0A3D0C6T9-F1
#
_cell.length_a   1.000
_cell.length_b   1.000
_cell.length_c   1.000
_cell.angle_alpha   90.00
_cell.angle_beta   90.00
_cell.angle_gamma   90.00
#
_symmetry.space_group_name_H-M   'P 1'
#
loop_
_entity.id
_entity.type
_entity.pdbx_description
1 polymer ?
#
loop_
_entity_poly.entity_id
_entity_poly.type
_entity_poly.pdbx_seq_one_letter_code
_entity_poly.pdbx_strand_id
1 'polypeptide(L)'
;MFVKTIKSIFQEVSQVYLTLLKVMVPAIIVVKILDLLGGTQWLAEVLAPFMKLVGLPEQLGLVWATAILTNIFTAMVVFVDTTAQLELSVAQVSVIGILILISHSVPIEGAVAKMVG
;
A
#
# COMPACT_ATOMS: atom_id res chain seq x y z
N MET A 1 -8.34 17.32 -37.75
CA MET A 1 -7.09 17.02 -37.01
C MET A 1 -7.37 16.75 -35.53
N PHE A 2 -7.98 17.69 -34.81
CA PHE A 2 -8.26 17.61 -33.37
C PHE A 2 -9.09 16.38 -32.91
N VAL A 3 -10.19 16.07 -33.60
CA VAL A 3 -11.06 14.91 -33.28
C VAL A 3 -10.31 13.57 -33.40
N LYS A 4 -9.38 13.49 -34.36
CA LYS A 4 -8.57 12.28 -34.60
C LYS A 4 -7.55 12.07 -33.47
N THR A 5 -6.96 13.16 -32.98
CA THR A 5 -6.04 13.16 -31.83
C THR A 5 -6.75 12.75 -30.54
N ILE A 6 -7.92 13.33 -30.25
CA ILE A 6 -8.72 12.96 -29.06
C ILE A 6 -9.07 11.47 -29.09
N LYS A 7 -9.50 10.96 -30.25
CA LYS A 7 -9.84 9.54 -30.42
C LYS A 7 -8.63 8.63 -30.17
N SER A 8 -7.44 8.99 -30.67
CA SER A 8 -6.20 8.24 -30.44
C SER A 8 -5.84 8.19 -28.95
N ILE A 9 -5.81 9.35 -28.29
CA ILE A 9 -5.48 9.44 -26.86
C ILE A 9 -6.48 8.62 -26.03
N PHE A 10 -7.77 8.71 -26.34
CA PHE A 10 -8.78 7.94 -25.63
C PHE A 10 -8.58 6.42 -25.79
N GLN A 11 -8.23 5.96 -27.00
CA GLN A 11 -7.94 4.56 -27.27
C GLN A 11 -6.71 4.08 -26.51
N GLU A 12 -5.62 4.87 -26.52
CA GLU A 12 -4.38 4.58 -25.80
C GLU A 12 -4.61 4.52 -24.28
N VAL A 13 -5.28 5.53 -23.71
CA VAL A 13 -5.62 5.58 -22.27
C VAL A 13 -6.47 4.39 -21.88
N SER A 14 -7.50 4.06 -22.68
CA SER A 14 -8.37 2.91 -22.40
C SER A 14 -7.60 1.60 -22.44
N GLN A 15 -6.67 1.45 -23.39
CA GLN A 15 -5.85 0.24 -23.51
C GLN A 15 -4.91 0.07 -22.31
N VAL A 16 -4.26 1.14 -21.86
CA VAL A 16 -3.40 1.13 -20.65
C VAL A 16 -4.25 0.83 -19.41
N TYR A 17 -5.38 1.52 -19.25
CA TYR A 17 -6.29 1.33 -18.12
C TYR A 17 -6.81 -0.11 -18.01
N LEU A 18 -7.27 -0.69 -19.13
CA LEU A 18 -7.75 -2.09 -19.15
C LEU A 18 -6.63 -3.08 -18.84
N THR A 19 -5.41 -2.80 -19.29
CA THR A 19 -4.23 -3.62 -18.99
C THR A 19 -3.93 -3.59 -17.49
N LEU A 20 -3.92 -2.41 -16.87
CA LEU A 20 -3.72 -2.25 -15.43
C LEU A 20 -4.83 -2.95 -14.63
N LEU A 21 -6.09 -2.79 -15.00
CA LEU A 21 -7.21 -3.46 -14.33
C LEU A 21 -7.06 -4.98 -14.30
N LYS A 22 -6.63 -5.58 -15.41
CA LYS A 22 -6.45 -7.04 -15.51
C LYS A 22 -5.41 -7.58 -14.53
N VAL A 23 -4.47 -6.77 -14.08
CA VAL A 23 -3.42 -7.17 -13.13
C VAL A 23 -3.74 -6.71 -11.71
N MET A 24 -4.18 -5.46 -11.56
CA MET A 24 -4.50 -4.88 -10.25
C MET A 24 -5.70 -5.56 -9.59
N VAL A 25 -6.78 -5.83 -10.33
CA VAL A 25 -8.01 -6.40 -9.73
C VAL A 25 -7.75 -7.78 -9.12
N PRO A 26 -7.13 -8.75 -9.84
CA PRO A 26 -6.78 -10.03 -9.22
C PRO A 26 -5.82 -9.89 -8.03
N ALA A 27 -4.80 -9.03 -8.14
CA ALA A 27 -3.84 -8.81 -7.05
C ALA A 27 -4.52 -8.24 -5.79
N ILE A 28 -5.41 -7.26 -5.95
CA ILE A 28 -6.20 -6.68 -4.86
C ILE A 28 -7.10 -7.74 -4.21
N ILE A 29 -7.73 -8.61 -4.99
CA ILE A 29 -8.57 -9.69 -4.44
C ILE A 29 -7.72 -10.64 -3.58
N VAL A 30 -6.55 -11.06 -4.07
CA VAL A 30 -5.63 -11.93 -3.32
C VAL A 30 -5.18 -11.27 -2.02
N VAL A 31 -4.75 -10.01 -2.09
CA VAL A 31 -4.37 -9.22 -0.92
C VAL A 31 -5.54 -9.11 0.06
N LYS A 32 -6.76 -8.86 -0.43
CA LYS A 32 -7.91 -8.70 0.45
C LYS A 32 -8.28 -10.00 1.15
N ILE A 33 -8.18 -11.13 0.46
CA ILE A 33 -8.36 -12.46 1.08
C ILE A 33 -7.29 -12.68 2.15
N LEU A 34 -6.01 -12.38 1.86
CA LEU A 34 -4.93 -12.50 2.82
C LEU A 34 -5.17 -11.65 4.08
N ASP A 35 -5.61 -10.40 3.89
CA ASP A 35 -5.99 -9.49 4.97
C ASP A 35 -7.15 -10.06 5.81
N LEU A 36 -8.21 -10.58 5.19
CA LEU A 36 -9.33 -11.21 5.88
C LEU A 36 -8.94 -12.48 6.66
N LEU A 37 -7.85 -13.16 6.26
CA LEU A 37 -7.29 -14.30 6.97
C LEU A 37 -6.33 -13.91 8.11
N GLY A 38 -6.16 -12.61 8.38
CA GLY A 38 -5.26 -12.09 9.43
C GLY A 38 -3.81 -11.91 8.98
N GLY A 39 -3.55 -11.90 7.66
CA GLY A 39 -2.20 -11.73 7.13
C GLY A 39 -1.58 -10.37 7.47
N THR A 40 -2.38 -9.33 7.67
CA THR A 40 -1.92 -8.02 8.16
C THR A 40 -1.43 -8.09 9.60
N GLN A 41 -2.16 -8.75 10.51
CA GLN A 41 -1.71 -8.98 11.89
C GLN A 41 -0.44 -9.83 11.93
N TRP A 42 -0.39 -10.93 11.18
CA TRP A 42 0.79 -11.78 11.14
C TRP A 42 2.03 -11.01 10.66
N LEU A 43 1.89 -10.23 9.58
CA LEU A 43 2.98 -9.39 9.08
C LEU A 43 3.36 -8.30 10.10
N ALA A 44 2.39 -7.74 10.83
CA ALA A 44 2.65 -6.76 11.88
C ALA A 44 3.56 -7.33 12.99
N GLU A 45 3.32 -8.57 13.43
CA GLU A 45 4.16 -9.26 14.42
C GLU A 45 5.59 -9.45 13.91
N VAL A 46 5.76 -9.81 12.63
CA VAL A 46 7.07 -9.93 11.98
C VAL A 46 7.78 -8.57 11.88
N LEU A 47 7.04 -7.49 11.67
CA LEU A 47 7.57 -6.14 11.55
C LEU A 47 7.79 -5.43 12.89
N ALA A 48 7.16 -5.89 13.98
CA ALA A 48 7.29 -5.34 15.32
C ALA A 48 8.76 -5.17 15.80
N PRO A 49 9.69 -6.15 15.63
CA PRO A 49 11.09 -5.94 16.00
C PRO A 49 11.77 -4.84 15.18
N PHE A 50 11.38 -4.66 13.92
CA PHE A 50 11.93 -3.60 13.07
C PHE A 50 11.49 -2.21 13.53
N MET A 51 10.26 -2.07 14.06
CA MET A 51 9.80 -0.81 14.64
C MET A 51 10.71 -0.35 15.78
N LYS A 52 11.14 -1.27 16.65
CA LYS A 52 12.09 -0.95 17.72
C LYS A 52 13.43 -0.43 17.18
N LEU A 53 13.93 -1.02 16.09
CA LEU A 53 15.21 -0.63 15.49
C LEU A 53 15.19 0.82 14.98
N VAL A 54 14.04 1.28 14.50
CA VAL A 54 13.86 2.66 13.99
C VAL A 54 13.26 3.62 15.03
N GLY A 55 13.16 3.20 16.30
CA GLY A 55 12.65 4.04 17.40
C GLY A 55 11.13 4.25 17.40
N LEU A 56 10.38 3.37 16.76
CA LEU A 56 8.92 3.39 16.69
C LEU A 56 8.28 2.41 17.70
N PRO A 57 7.07 2.72 18.21
CA PRO A 57 6.27 1.76 18.94
C PRO A 57 5.92 0.53 18.09
N GLU A 58 5.87 -0.64 18.72
CA GLU A 58 5.56 -1.91 18.04
C GLU A 58 4.21 -1.89 17.33
N GLN A 59 3.23 -1.17 17.87
CA GLN A 59 1.88 -1.05 17.31
C GLN A 59 1.87 -0.46 15.90
N LEU A 60 2.86 0.38 15.56
CA LEU A 60 2.99 0.94 14.21
C LEU A 60 3.41 -0.10 13.16
N GLY A 61 3.83 -1.29 13.58
CA GLY A 61 4.04 -2.44 12.70
C GLY A 61 2.76 -2.83 11.96
N LEU A 62 1.59 -2.69 12.59
CA LEU A 62 0.29 -2.94 11.95
C LEU A 62 -0.03 -1.90 10.87
N VAL A 63 0.27 -0.63 11.14
CA VAL A 63 0.11 0.46 10.17
C VAL A 63 0.98 0.19 8.94
N TRP A 64 2.25 -0.15 9.16
CA TRP A 64 3.18 -0.42 8.07
C TRP A 64 2.83 -1.71 7.29
N ALA A 65 2.44 -2.78 7.99
CA ALA A 65 1.97 -4.02 7.36
C ALA A 65 0.75 -3.77 6.47
N THR A 66 -0.20 -2.97 6.96
CA THR A 66 -1.38 -2.56 6.19
C THR A 66 -0.98 -1.79 4.95
N ALA A 67 -0.05 -0.83 5.05
CA ALA A 67 0.45 -0.08 3.90
C ALA A 67 1.11 -0.98 2.86
N ILE A 68 1.99 -1.90 3.31
CA ILE A 68 2.70 -2.85 2.44
C ILE A 68 1.74 -3.69 1.64
N LEU A 69 0.75 -4.29 2.30
CA LEU A 69 -0.15 -5.21 1.63
C LEU A 69 -1.19 -4.49 0.79
N THR A 70 -1.74 -3.36 1.27
CA THR A 70 -2.92 -2.71 0.69
C THR A 70 -2.59 -1.41 -0.04
N ASN A 71 -2.71 -0.27 0.63
CA ASN A 71 -2.43 1.08 0.12
C ASN A 71 -2.30 2.10 1.27
N ILE A 72 -1.88 3.32 0.92
CA ILE A 72 -1.65 4.43 1.87
C ILE A 72 -2.95 4.86 2.60
N PHE A 73 -4.09 4.90 1.91
CA PHE A 73 -5.34 5.37 2.51
C PHE A 73 -5.86 4.41 3.57
N THR A 74 -5.81 3.10 3.31
CA THR A 74 -6.16 2.08 4.29
C THR A 74 -5.23 2.13 5.50
N ALA A 75 -3.92 2.27 5.25
CA ALA A 75 -2.95 2.45 6.34
C ALA A 75 -3.20 3.70 7.18
N MET A 76 -3.66 4.80 6.57
CA MET A 76 -3.98 6.04 7.27
C MET A 76 -5.18 5.88 8.22
N VAL A 77 -6.20 5.13 7.81
CA VAL A 77 -7.33 4.80 8.70
C VAL A 77 -6.82 3.99 9.90
N VAL A 78 -6.04 2.93 9.64
CA VAL A 78 -5.45 2.10 10.70
C VAL A 78 -4.51 2.92 11.59
N PHE A 79 -3.77 3.88 11.03
CA PHE A 79 -2.90 4.77 11.79
C PHE A 79 -3.70 5.57 12.81
N VAL A 80 -4.77 6.24 12.40
CA VAL A 80 -5.62 7.04 13.31
C VAL A 80 -6.14 6.18 14.46
N ASP A 81 -6.63 4.97 14.16
CA ASP A 81 -7.15 4.05 15.17
C ASP A 81 -6.04 3.55 16.11
N THR A 82 -4.88 3.17 15.56
CA THR A 82 -3.75 2.61 16.30
C THR A 82 -3.07 3.65 17.18
N THR A 83 -3.04 4.92 16.75
CA THR A 83 -2.37 6.01 17.47
C THR A 83 -3.30 6.80 18.39
N ALA A 84 -4.57 6.45 18.49
CA ALA A 84 -5.55 7.19 19.30
C ALA A 84 -5.12 7.38 20.76
N GLN A 85 -4.30 6.47 21.30
CA GLN A 85 -3.77 6.52 22.66
C GLN A 85 -2.24 6.66 22.72
N LEU A 86 -1.58 6.94 21.58
CA LEU A 86 -0.13 7.07 21.50
C LEU A 86 0.28 8.53 21.35
N GLU A 87 1.16 8.99 22.24
CA GLU A 87 1.85 10.27 22.06
C GLU A 87 3.07 10.05 21.16
N LEU A 88 2.93 10.37 19.88
CA LEU A 88 4.02 10.28 18.91
C LEU A 88 4.68 11.64 18.70
N SER A 89 6.02 11.64 18.66
CA SER A 89 6.78 12.82 18.24
C SER A 89 6.69 13.04 16.73
N VAL A 90 6.94 14.28 16.28
CA VAL A 90 7.03 14.62 14.84
C VAL A 90 8.06 13.73 14.12
N ALA A 91 9.17 13.41 14.79
CA ALA A 91 10.19 12.51 14.24
C ALA A 91 9.62 11.11 13.97
N GLN A 92 8.87 10.52 14.92
CA GLN A 92 8.28 9.20 14.76
C GLN A 92 7.22 9.16 13.66
N VAL A 93 6.35 10.18 13.60
CA VAL A 93 5.37 10.33 12.51
C VAL A 93 6.08 10.46 11.16
N SER A 94 7.19 11.18 11.09
CA SER A 94 7.99 11.32 9.86
C SER A 94 8.62 9.99 9.44
N VAL A 95 9.17 9.23 10.39
CA VAL A 95 9.80 7.91 10.12
C VAL A 95 8.77 6.93 9.56
N ILE A 96 7.62 6.77 10.22
CA ILE A 96 6.58 5.86 9.71
C ILE A 96 6.03 6.35 8.36
N GLY A 97 5.91 7.66 8.15
CA GLY A 97 5.53 8.24 6.87
C GLY A 97 6.49 7.87 5.73
N ILE A 98 7.81 7.96 5.98
CA ILE A 98 8.83 7.56 5.01
C ILE A 98 8.73 6.06 4.69
N LEU A 99 8.55 5.21 5.72
CA LEU A 99 8.39 3.77 5.52
C LEU A 99 7.17 3.45 4.63
N ILE A 100 6.04 4.12 4.87
CA ILE A 100 4.82 3.97 4.05
C ILE A 100 5.05 4.45 2.61
N LEU A 101 5.72 5.60 2.41
CA LEU A 101 6.00 6.13 1.08
C LEU A 101 6.87 5.18 0.25
N ILE A 102 7.82 4.49 0.88
CA ILE A 102 8.75 3.58 0.19
C ILE A 102 8.09 2.25 -0.17
N SER A 103 7.14 1.76 0.63
CA SER A 103 6.72 0.37 0.54
C SER A 103 5.20 0.20 0.61
N HIS A 104 4.42 1.06 -0.02
CA HIS A 104 2.97 0.87 -0.08
C HIS A 104 2.59 -0.05 -1.25
N SER A 105 1.50 -0.79 -1.11
CA SER A 105 0.90 -1.60 -2.20
C SER A 105 1.87 -2.58 -2.89
N VAL A 106 2.89 -3.07 -2.18
CA VAL A 106 4.01 -3.85 -2.74
C VAL A 106 3.57 -5.06 -3.58
N PRO A 107 2.57 -5.87 -3.17
CA PRO A 107 2.10 -6.99 -4.00
C PRO A 107 1.52 -6.54 -5.34
N ILE A 108 0.84 -5.40 -5.35
CA ILE A 108 0.21 -4.85 -6.56
C ILE A 108 1.28 -4.26 -7.46
N GLU A 109 2.20 -3.47 -6.91
CA GLU A 109 3.32 -2.88 -7.65
C GLU A 109 4.22 -3.96 -8.24
N GLY A 110 4.50 -5.03 -7.49
CA GLY A 110 5.24 -6.19 -7.98
C GLY A 110 4.51 -6.94 -9.10
N ALA A 111 3.18 -7.08 -9.00
CA ALA A 111 2.39 -7.69 -10.07
C ALA A 111 2.37 -6.84 -11.34
N VAL A 112 2.28 -5.52 -11.20
CA VAL A 112 2.37 -4.57 -12.33
C VAL A 112 3.76 -4.59 -12.94
N ALA A 113 4.82 -4.58 -12.13
CA ALA A 113 6.21 -4.66 -12.58
C ALA A 113 6.42 -5.92 -13.43
N LYS A 114 5.99 -7.09 -12.94
CA LYS A 114 6.07 -8.38 -13.66
C LYS A 114 5.30 -8.39 -14.99
N MET A 115 4.25 -7.60 -15.11
CA MET A 115 3.48 -7.49 -16.36
C MET A 115 4.23 -6.69 -17.42
N VAL A 116 4.99 -5.67 -17.02
CA VAL A 116 5.68 -4.74 -17.93
C VAL A 116 7.15 -5.12 -18.20
N GLY A 117 7.73 -6.04 -17.43
CA GLY A 117 9.10 -6.55 -17.58
C GLY A 117 9.56 -7.36 -16.36
#